data_AF-A0A3M3AR94-F1
#
_entry.id   AF-A0A3M3AR94-F1
#
_cell.length_a   1.000
_cell.length_b   1.000
_cell.length_c   1.000
_cell.angle_alpha   90.00
_cell.angle_beta   90.00
_cell.angle_gamma   90.00
#
_symmetry.space_group_name_H-M   'P 1'
#
loop_
_entity.id
_entity.type
_entity.pdbx_description
1 polymer ?
#
loop_
_entity_poly.entity_id
_entity_poly.type
_entity_poly.pdbx_seq_one_letter_code
_entity_poly.pdbx_strand_id
1 'polypeptide(L)' 'MKSETLTVRQIFQDRRQYCVPFYQRAYVWTQRNQWTGLWQDIQEKANARVSGMNI' A
#
# COMPACT_ATOMS: atom_id res chain seq x y z
N MET A 1 -14.91 15.51 -6.39
CA MET A 1 -14.20 14.32 -5.87
C MET A 1 -13.33 14.77 -4.70
N LYS A 2 -13.38 14.13 -3.53
CA LYS A 2 -12.50 14.48 -2.39
C LYS A 2 -11.30 13.52 -2.39
N SER A 3 -10.08 14.06 -2.38
CA SER A 3 -8.84 13.29 -2.26
C SER A 3 -8.17 13.68 -0.95
N GLU A 4 -8.02 12.71 -0.06
CA GLU A 4 -7.37 12.89 1.24
C GLU A 4 -6.11 12.01 1.28
N THR A 5 -5.02 12.53 1.83
CA THR A 5 -3.80 11.74 2.07
C THR A 5 -3.97 10.96 3.37
N LEU A 6 -4.10 9.64 3.25
CA LEU A 6 -4.24 8.73 4.39
C LEU A 6 -2.97 7.89 4.56
N THR A 7 -2.58 7.67 5.81
CA THR A 7 -1.55 6.70 6.17
C THR A 7 -2.11 5.28 6.14
N VAL A 8 -1.25 4.28 5.91
CA VAL A 8 -1.61 2.85 5.95
C VAL A 8 -2.30 2.49 7.28
N ARG A 9 -1.82 3.05 8.39
CA ARG A 9 -2.40 2.83 9.72
C ARG A 9 -3.86 3.31 9.80
N GLN A 10 -4.16 4.49 9.27
CA GLN A 10 -5.53 5.02 9.28
C GLN A 10 -6.49 4.16 8.46
N ILE A 11 -6.02 3.62 7.33
CA ILE A 11 -6.81 2.72 6.47
C ILE A 11 -7.23 1.45 7.24
N PHE A 12 -6.32 0.85 8.02
CA PHE A 12 -6.59 -0.42 8.70
C PHE A 12 -7.16 -0.29 10.13
N GLN A 13 -7.19 0.91 10.72
CA GLN A 13 -7.71 1.12 12.08
C GLN A 13 -9.19 1.48 12.13
N ASP A 14 -9.72 2.10 11.07
CA ASP A 14 -11.12 2.49 11.05
C ASP A 14 -12.03 1.25 10.96
N ARG A 15 -13.18 1.29 11.65
CA ARG A 15 -14.23 0.27 11.52
C ARG A 15 -14.94 0.40 10.17
N ARG A 16 -14.24 0.05 9.10
CA ARG A 16 -14.71 0.10 7.72
C ARG A 16 -14.55 -1.26 7.07
N GLN A 17 -15.50 -1.61 6.21
CA GLN A 17 -15.42 -2.82 5.39
C GLN A 17 -15.02 -2.42 3.97
N TYR A 18 -13.91 -2.98 3.49
CA TYR A 18 -13.46 -2.82 2.11
C TYR A 18 -14.04 -3.95 1.28
N CYS A 19 -15.04 -3.64 0.45
CA CYS A 19 -15.71 -4.61 -0.41
C CYS A 19 -15.19 -4.54 -1.83
N VAL A 20 -14.95 -5.70 -2.44
CA VAL A 20 -14.66 -5.81 -3.87
C VAL A 20 -15.98 -5.91 -4.63
N PRO A 21 -16.26 -5.03 -5.61
CA PRO A 21 -17.47 -5.12 -6.42
C PRO A 21 -17.50 -6.39 -7.28
N PHE A 22 -18.70 -6.90 -7.58
CA PHE A 22 -18.89 -8.14 -8.34
C PHE A 22 -18.28 -8.10 -9.76
N TYR A 23 -18.30 -6.94 -10.41
CA TYR A 23 -17.77 -6.75 -11.76
C TYR A 23 -16.24 -6.52 -11.80
N GLN A 24 -15.55 -6.63 -10.66
CA GLN A 24 -14.10 -6.51 -10.60
C GLN A 24 -13.44 -7.75 -11.22
N ARG A 25 -12.41 -7.53 -12.06
CA ARG A 25 -11.58 -8.64 -12.59
C ARG A 25 -10.76 -9.29 -11.47
N ALA A 26 -10.40 -10.55 -11.68
CA ALA A 26 -9.53 -11.27 -10.76
C ALA A 26 -8.23 -10.51 -10.48
N TYR A 27 -7.71 -10.66 -9.26
CA TYR A 27 -6.41 -10.13 -8.90
C TYR A 27 -5.32 -10.85 -9.70
N VAL A 28 -4.54 -10.11 -10.48
CA VAL A 28 -3.54 -10.65 -11.42
C VAL A 28 -2.10 -10.44 -10.97
N TRP A 29 -1.88 -9.76 -9.84
CA TRP A 29 -0.52 -9.53 -9.40
C TRP A 29 0.11 -10.83 -8.93
N THR A 30 1.34 -11.04 -9.36
CA THR A 30 2.15 -12.17 -8.96
C THR A 30 3.31 -11.69 -8.11
N GLN A 31 3.86 -12.62 -7.32
CA GLN A 31 5.00 -12.32 -6.47
C GLN A 31 6.18 -11.77 -7.28
N ARG A 32 6.51 -12.44 -8.40
CA ARG A 32 7.66 -12.10 -9.24
C ARG A 32 7.52 -10.75 -9.94
N ASN A 33 6.33 -10.44 -10.45
CA ASN A 33 6.16 -9.33 -11.38
C ASN A 33 5.84 -8.01 -10.67
N GLN A 34 5.08 -8.04 -9.57
CA GLN A 34 4.64 -6.81 -8.90
C GLN A 34 5.02 -6.74 -7.43
N TRP A 35 4.92 -7.85 -6.69
CA TRP A 35 5.14 -7.80 -5.24
C TRP A 35 6.59 -7.46 -4.90
N THR A 36 7.55 -8.00 -5.65
CA THR A 36 8.98 -7.68 -5.44
C THR A 36 9.25 -6.18 -5.52
N GLY A 37 8.71 -5.50 -6.54
CA GLY A 37 8.90 -4.06 -6.71
C GLY A 37 8.24 -3.26 -5.59
N LEU A 38 6.97 -3.57 -5.28
CA LEU A 38 6.26 -2.94 -4.16
C LEU A 38 7.03 -3.10 -2.84
N TRP A 39 7.57 -4.29 -2.58
CA TRP A 39 8.30 -4.56 -1.35
C TRP A 39 9.62 -3.79 -1.28
N GLN A 40 10.36 -3.71 -2.39
CA GLN A 40 11.57 -2.90 -2.48
C GLN A 40 11.28 -1.43 -2.15
N ASP A 41 10.25 -0.84 -2.75
CA ASP A 41 9.85 0.54 -2.49
C ASP A 41 9.54 0.80 -1.00
N ILE A 42 8.80 -0.13 -0.37
CA ILE A 42 8.47 -0.05 1.07
C ILE A 42 9.73 -0.16 1.92
N GLN A 43 10.62 -1.10 1.60
CA GLN A 43 11.87 -1.29 2.33
C GLN A 43 12.79 -0.08 2.22
N GLU A 44 12.93 0.50 1.03
CA GLU A 44 13.75 1.70 0.82
C GLU A 44 13.24 2.87 1.68
N LYS A 45 11.93 3.11 1.69
CA LYS A 45 11.33 4.16 2.53
C LYS A 45 11.46 3.86 4.02
N ALA A 46 11.29 2.61 4.45
CA ALA A 46 11.47 2.23 5.84
C ALA A 46 12.93 2.42 6.28
N ASN A 47 13.88 1.97 5.47
CA ASN A 47 15.31 2.07 5.75
C ASN A 47 15.77 3.54 5.81
N ALA A 48 15.36 4.37 4.84
CA ALA A 48 15.70 5.79 4.86
C ALA A 48 15.15 6.49 6.12
N ARG A 49 13.93 6.14 6.56
CA ARG A 49 13.36 6.65 7.81
C ARG A 49 14.15 6.22 9.04
N VAL A 50 14.61 4.96 9.10
CA VAL A 50 15.43 4.44 10.21
C VAL A 50 16.82 5.07 10.23
N SER A 51 17.43 5.28 9.06
CA SER A 51 18.74 5.90 8.90
C SER A 51 18.76 7.42 9.16
N GLY A 52 17.62 8.03 9.50
CA GLY A 52 17.51 9.48 9.74
C GLY A 52 17.62 10.33 8.47
N MET A 53 17.53 9.70 7.30
CA MET A 53 17.48 10.40 6.02
C MET A 53 16.06 10.95 5.86
N ASN A 54 15.89 12.27 5.87
CA ASN A 54 14.59 12.88 5.54
C ASN A 54 14.26 12.55 4.07
N ILE A 55 13.15 11.84 3.86
CA ILE A 55 12.64 11.40 2.55
C ILE A 55 11.46 12.26 2.13
#